data_AF-A0A1M7SKT9-F1
#
_entry.id   AF-A0A1M7SKT9-F1
#
_cell.length_a   1.000
_cell.length_b   1.000
_cell.length_c   1.000
_cell.angle_alpha   90.00
_cell.angle_beta   90.00
_cell.angle_gamma   90.00
#
_symmetry.space_group_name_H-M   'P 1'
#
loop_
_entity.id
_entity.type
_entity.pdbx_description
1 polymer ?
#
loop_
_entity_poly.entity_id
_entity_poly.type
_entity_poly.pdbx_seq_one_letter_code
_entity_poly.pdbx_strand_id
1 'polypeptide(L)'
;MVSKKKRFSDDEIPVFNDGCIYKRGDYWHFRLWLRDENKYARKSLGTTNRAKAIERGEAFYLELRANQQIGKKYFSLTAKEGVLKKSFLQPAFTATLFFQERKNSALKVNCFLVVI
;
A
#
# COMPACT_ATOMS: atom_id res chain seq x y z
N MET A 1 -24.31 9.57 -16.12
CA MET A 1 -24.65 8.14 -16.19
C MET A 1 -23.73 7.49 -17.23
N VAL A 2 -22.82 6.61 -16.82
CA VAL A 2 -21.82 5.99 -17.72
C VAL A 2 -22.42 4.73 -18.32
N SER A 3 -22.78 4.79 -19.61
CA SER A 3 -23.25 3.64 -20.38
C SER A 3 -22.13 2.60 -20.46
N LYS A 4 -22.28 1.46 -19.76
CA LYS A 4 -21.37 0.32 -19.92
C LYS A 4 -21.49 -0.18 -21.35
N LYS A 5 -20.36 -0.37 -22.05
CA LYS A 5 -20.36 -0.97 -23.39
C LYS A 5 -21.09 -2.31 -23.33
N LYS A 6 -22.09 -2.47 -24.20
CA LYS A 6 -23.02 -3.61 -24.24
C LYS A 6 -22.58 -4.70 -25.22
N ARG A 7 -21.47 -4.50 -25.94
CA ARG A 7 -20.91 -5.43 -26.92
C ARG A 7 -19.50 -5.81 -26.47
N PHE A 8 -19.35 -7.05 -25.98
CA PHE A 8 -18.06 -7.70 -25.79
C PHE A 8 -17.75 -8.44 -27.10
N SER A 9 -16.53 -8.31 -27.63
CA SER A 9 -16.06 -9.16 -28.72
C SER A 9 -15.83 -10.58 -28.20
N ASP A 10 -15.73 -11.58 -29.08
CA ASP A 10 -15.47 -12.99 -28.71
C ASP A 10 -14.18 -13.18 -27.88
N ASP A 11 -13.25 -12.23 -27.98
CA ASP A 11 -11.98 -12.18 -27.25
C ASP A 11 -12.08 -11.56 -25.85
N GLU A 12 -13.27 -11.13 -25.43
CA GLU A 12 -13.55 -10.55 -24.11
C GLU A 12 -14.61 -11.38 -23.38
N ILE A 13 -14.23 -11.97 -22.24
CA ILE A 13 -15.11 -12.80 -21.43
C ILE A 13 -15.40 -12.03 -20.13
N PRO A 14 -16.66 -11.59 -19.92
CA PRO A 14 -17.03 -10.98 -18.66
C PRO A 14 -16.96 -12.04 -17.55
N VAL A 15 -16.26 -11.71 -16.47
CA VAL A 15 -16.17 -12.56 -15.27
C VAL A 15 -16.90 -11.84 -14.14
N PHE A 16 -17.97 -12.45 -13.62
CA PHE A 16 -18.74 -12.00 -12.46
C PHE A 16 -19.02 -10.48 -12.42
N ASN A 17 -19.81 -9.94 -13.37
CA ASN A 17 -20.40 -8.58 -13.44
C ASN A 17 -19.44 -7.35 -13.33
N ASP A 18 -18.25 -7.48 -12.77
CA ASP A 18 -17.27 -6.45 -12.45
C ASP A 18 -15.90 -6.73 -13.10
N GLY A 19 -15.57 -8.00 -13.37
CA GLY A 19 -14.31 -8.43 -13.97
C GLY A 19 -14.43 -8.65 -15.48
N CYS A 20 -13.32 -8.47 -16.19
CA CYS A 20 -13.21 -8.76 -17.61
C CYS A 20 -11.91 -9.51 -17.88
N ILE A 21 -12.01 -10.66 -18.54
CA ILE A 21 -10.88 -11.35 -19.17
C ILE A 21 -10.81 -10.86 -20.61
N TYR A 22 -9.62 -10.44 -21.04
CA TYR A 22 -9.37 -10.04 -22.41
C TYR A 22 -8.12 -10.73 -22.94
N LYS A 23 -8.12 -11.02 -24.24
CA LYS A 23 -6.95 -11.58 -24.92
C LYS A 23 -6.01 -10.46 -25.37
N ARG A 24 -4.70 -10.62 -25.12
CA ARG A 24 -3.65 -9.74 -25.69
C ARG A 24 -2.56 -10.62 -26.30
N GLY A 25 -2.45 -10.60 -27.62
CA GLY A 25 -1.62 -11.57 -28.35
C GLY A 25 -2.17 -12.99 -28.13
N ASP A 26 -1.30 -13.93 -27.77
CA ASP A 26 -1.70 -15.32 -27.51
C ASP A 26 -2.18 -15.58 -26.07
N TYR A 27 -1.94 -14.63 -25.16
CA TYR A 27 -2.20 -14.83 -23.74
C TYR A 27 -3.45 -14.12 -23.25
N TRP A 28 -4.12 -14.76 -22.30
CA TRP A 28 -5.26 -14.20 -21.58
C TRP A 28 -4.83 -13.36 -20.38
N HIS A 29 -5.46 -12.20 -20.25
CA HIS A 29 -5.28 -11.27 -19.15
C HIS A 29 -6.59 -11.03 -18.42
N PHE A 30 -6.50 -10.88 -17.11
CA PHE A 30 -7.63 -10.55 -16.24
C PHE A 30 -7.51 -9.11 -15.75
N ARG A 31 -8.62 -8.36 -15.81
CA ARG A 31 -8.76 -7.02 -15.25
C ARG A 31 -9.99 -6.98 -14.34
N LEU A 32 -9.81 -6.45 -13.14
CA LEU A 32 -10.90 -6.15 -12.21
C LEU A 32 -10.74 -4.74 -11.65
N TRP A 33 -11.83 -3.99 -11.57
CA TRP A 33 -11.84 -2.70 -10.88
C TRP A 33 -12.11 -2.89 -9.38
N LEU A 34 -11.16 -2.52 -8.53
CA LEU A 34 -11.35 -2.49 -7.09
C LEU A 34 -11.89 -1.12 -6.71
N ARG A 35 -13.15 -1.06 -6.25
CA ARG A 35 -13.79 0.19 -5.83
C ARG A 35 -13.15 0.78 -4.56
N ASP A 36 -12.67 -0.08 -3.67
CA ASP A 36 -12.07 0.33 -2.40
C ASP A 36 -10.77 1.11 -2.59
N GLU A 37 -9.95 0.68 -3.56
CA GLU A 37 -8.65 1.27 -3.85
C GLU A 37 -8.66 2.18 -5.09
N ASN A 38 -9.83 2.29 -5.76
CA ASN A 38 -10.03 3.01 -7.04
C ASN A 38 -8.96 2.70 -8.09
N LYS A 39 -8.54 1.43 -8.16
CA LYS A 39 -7.46 0.96 -9.04
C LYS A 39 -7.85 -0.36 -9.72
N TYR A 40 -7.28 -0.58 -10.90
CA TYR A 40 -7.42 -1.85 -11.62
C TYR A 40 -6.42 -2.88 -11.10
N ALA A 41 -6.90 -4.01 -10.58
CA ALA A 41 -6.08 -5.21 -10.46
C ALA A 41 -5.90 -5.83 -11.85
N ARG A 42 -4.64 -6.06 -12.24
CA ARG A 42 -4.28 -6.67 -13.52
C ARG A 42 -3.46 -7.91 -13.23
N LYS A 43 -3.85 -9.06 -13.80
CA LYS A 43 -3.10 -10.31 -13.69
C LYS A 43 -3.08 -11.02 -15.03
N SER A 44 -1.92 -11.50 -15.45
CA SER A 44 -1.83 -12.43 -16.58
C SER A 44 -2.27 -13.82 -16.11
N LEU A 45 -3.16 -14.47 -16.88
CA LEU A 45 -3.61 -15.83 -16.58
C LEU A 45 -2.63 -16.88 -17.10
N GLY A 46 -1.68 -16.47 -17.95
CA GLY A 46 -0.60 -17.33 -18.46
C GLY A 46 -1.11 -18.53 -19.27
N THR A 47 -2.25 -18.37 -19.93
CA THR A 47 -2.91 -19.42 -20.73
C THR A 47 -3.20 -18.91 -22.12
N THR A 48 -3.23 -19.83 -23.08
CA THR A 48 -3.72 -19.62 -24.46
C THR A 48 -5.14 -20.18 -24.63
N ASN A 49 -5.47 -21.26 -23.89
CA ASN A 49 -6.78 -21.90 -23.93
C ASN A 49 -7.83 -21.11 -23.14
N ARG A 50 -8.98 -20.88 -23.78
CA ARG A 50 -10.14 -20.17 -23.23
C ARG A 50 -10.70 -20.82 -21.96
N ALA A 51 -10.90 -22.14 -21.94
CA ALA A 51 -11.53 -22.82 -20.78
C ALA A 51 -10.67 -22.67 -19.52
N LYS A 52 -9.36 -22.90 -19.65
CA LYS A 52 -8.40 -22.71 -18.55
C LYS A 52 -8.31 -21.25 -18.09
N ALA A 53 -8.52 -20.29 -18.99
CA ALA A 53 -8.54 -18.88 -18.64
C ALA A 53 -9.75 -18.53 -17.76
N ILE A 54 -10.92 -19.10 -18.04
CA ILE A 54 -12.13 -18.90 -17.23
C ILE A 54 -11.92 -19.45 -15.81
N GLU A 55 -11.52 -20.72 -15.69
CA GLU A 55 -11.29 -21.36 -14.38
C GLU A 55 -10.28 -20.58 -13.52
N ARG A 56 -9.15 -20.17 -14.10
CA ARG A 56 -8.14 -19.37 -13.39
C ARG A 56 -8.62 -17.97 -13.05
N GLY A 57 -9.43 -17.36 -13.91
CA GLY A 57 -10.03 -16.05 -13.67
C GLY A 57 -11.00 -16.06 -12.50
N GLU A 58 -11.84 -17.10 -12.41
CA GLU A 58 -12.79 -17.30 -11.31
C GLU A 58 -12.07 -17.56 -9.99
N ALA A 59 -11.08 -18.45 -9.99
CA ALA A 59 -10.26 -18.72 -8.80
C ALA A 59 -9.60 -17.44 -8.28
N PHE A 60 -8.99 -16.65 -9.17
CA PHE A 60 -8.35 -15.39 -8.78
C PHE A 60 -9.34 -14.34 -8.28
N TYR A 61 -10.55 -14.30 -8.85
CA TYR A 61 -11.61 -13.42 -8.36
C TYR A 61 -12.01 -13.76 -6.92
N LEU A 62 -12.18 -15.05 -6.61
CA LEU A 62 -12.52 -15.51 -5.26
C LEU A 62 -11.42 -15.17 -4.26
N GLU A 63 -10.15 -15.37 -4.62
CA GLU A 63 -9.00 -14.96 -3.80
C GLU A 63 -9.01 -13.46 -3.49
N LEU A 64 -9.29 -12.62 -4.50
CA LEU A 64 -9.38 -11.17 -4.30
C LEU A 64 -10.53 -10.78 -3.36
N ARG A 65 -11.69 -11.41 -3.49
CA ARG A 65 -12.84 -11.16 -2.61
C ARG A 65 -12.56 -11.59 -1.18
N ALA A 66 -11.91 -12.74 -0.98
CA ALA A 66 -11.50 -13.20 0.34
C ALA A 66 -10.52 -12.20 1.00
N ASN A 67 -9.54 -11.69 0.24
CA ASN A 67 -8.60 -10.69 0.76
C ASN A 67 -9.29 -9.36 1.12
N GLN A 68 -10.29 -8.93 0.34
CA GLN A 68 -11.11 -7.75 0.66
C GLN A 68 -11.86 -7.93 1.98
N GLN A 69 -12.46 -9.11 2.20
CA GLN A 69 -13.18 -9.41 3.45
C GLN A 69 -12.25 -9.39 4.67
N ILE A 70 -11.01 -9.86 4.51
CA ILE A 70 -9.99 -9.80 5.57
C ILE A 70 -9.48 -8.36 5.80
N GLY A 71 -9.68 -7.45 4.84
CA GLY A 71 -9.15 -6.09 4.88
C GLY A 71 -7.69 -5.98 4.43
N LYS A 72 -7.17 -7.02 3.76
CA LYS A 72 -5.84 -6.97 3.15
C LYS A 72 -5.92 -6.12 1.88
N LYS A 73 -5.14 -5.04 1.85
CA LYS A 73 -5.00 -4.21 0.65
C LYS A 73 -4.28 -4.97 -0.44
N TYR A 74 -4.77 -4.87 -1.66
CA TYR A 74 -4.15 -5.51 -2.83
C TYR A 74 -2.89 -4.75 -3.27
N PHE A 75 -2.95 -3.42 -3.26
CA PHE A 75 -1.78 -2.58 -3.51
C PHE A 75 -1.06 -2.21 -2.20
N SER A 76 0.28 -2.29 -2.23
CA SER A 76 1.13 -1.72 -1.19
C SER A 76 1.12 -0.20 -1.23
N LEU A 77 1.56 0.42 -0.12
CA LEU A 77 1.78 1.87 -0.05
C LEU A 77 2.77 2.30 -1.13
N THR A 78 2.47 3.38 -1.83
CA THR A 78 3.42 3.95 -2.79
C THR A 78 4.60 4.58 -2.05
N ALA A 79 5.77 4.65 -2.68
CA ALA A 79 6.98 5.19 -2.05
C ALA A 79 6.80 6.64 -1.53
N LYS A 80 5.99 7.45 -2.22
CA LYS A 80 5.63 8.81 -1.80
C LYS A 80 4.84 8.83 -0.50
N GLU A 81 3.82 7.97 -0.39
CA GLU A 81 3.03 7.81 0.85
C GLU A 81 3.88 7.22 1.97
N GLY A 82 4.81 6.32 1.64
CA GLY A 82 5.75 5.73 2.61
C GLY A 82 6.67 6.78 3.25
N VAL A 83 7.22 7.71 2.46
CA VAL A 83 8.08 8.79 2.98
C VAL A 83 7.28 9.75 3.87
N LEU A 84 6.09 10.16 3.45
CA LEU A 84 5.20 11.01 4.26
C LEU A 84 4.82 10.37 5.60
N LYS A 85 4.55 9.06 5.59
CA LYS A 85 4.22 8.31 6.81
C LYS A 85 5.43 8.14 7.73
N LYS A 86 6.64 8.01 7.18
CA LYS A 86 7.89 7.88 7.95
C LYS A 86 8.34 9.22 8.53
N SER A 87 8.17 10.32 7.80
CA SER A 87 8.56 11.66 8.26
C SER A 87 7.67 12.21 9.38
N PHE A 88 6.45 11.69 9.55
CA PHE A 88 5.55 12.10 10.63
C PHE A 88 5.86 11.46 12.00
N LEU A 89 6.81 10.52 12.07
CA LEU A 89 7.20 9.79 13.28
C LEU A 89 8.43 10.38 14.00
N GLN A 90 8.85 11.59 13.65
CA GLN A 90 9.81 12.37 14.45
C GLN A 90 9.29 13.80 14.56
N PRO A 91 8.73 14.18 15.72
CA PRO A 91 9.51 15.00 16.64
C PRO A 91 9.11 14.78 18.11
N ALA A 92 9.78 13.88 18.81
CA ALA A 92 9.69 13.81 20.28
C ALA A 92 11.03 13.49 20.98
N PHE A 93 12.16 13.52 20.26
CA PHE A 93 13.47 13.19 20.85
C PHE A 93 14.53 14.30 20.76
N THR A 94 14.16 15.53 20.37
CA THR A 94 15.11 16.65 20.35
C THR A 94 14.49 17.91 20.95
N ALA A 95 14.09 17.84 22.21
CA ALA A 95 14.02 19.01 23.07
C ALA A 95 14.17 18.52 24.51
N THR A 96 14.97 19.23 25.31
CA THR A 96 15.24 19.00 26.75
C THR A 96 16.31 17.94 27.07
N LEU A 97 17.58 18.26 26.80
CA LEU A 97 18.77 17.90 27.62
C LEU A 97 20.07 18.41 26.95
N PHE A 98 20.12 19.68 26.55
CA PHE A 98 21.40 20.33 26.21
C PHE A 98 21.34 21.84 26.45
N PHE A 99 20.75 22.25 27.56
CA PHE A 99 20.87 23.61 28.05
C PHE A 99 21.04 23.56 29.57
N GLN A 100 22.06 24.27 30.05
CA GLN A 100 22.46 24.42 31.45
C GLN A 100 23.39 23.34 32.04
N GLU A 101 24.67 23.33 31.65
CA GLU A 101 25.76 23.32 32.64
C GLU A 101 27.11 23.63 31.99
N ARG A 102 27.95 24.37 32.73
CA ARG A 102 29.32 24.84 32.40
C ARG A 102 29.46 26.25 31.85
N LYS A 103 29.00 27.23 32.65
CA LYS A 103 29.79 28.45 32.85
C LYS A 103 30.13 28.57 34.34
N ASN A 104 31.35 29.02 34.61
CA ASN A 104 31.98 29.29 35.92
C ASN A 104 32.77 28.15 36.59
N SER A 105 33.75 27.62 35.87
CA SER A 105 35.05 27.29 36.47
C SER A 105 35.92 28.54 36.54
N ALA A 106 35.68 29.42 37.51
CA ALA A 106 36.62 30.45 37.96
C ALA A 106 36.07 31.12 39.21
N LEU A 107 36.51 30.67 40.39
CA LEU A 107 36.98 31.50 41.50
C LEU A 107 37.30 30.59 42.69
N LYS A 108 38.61 30.44 42.93
CA LYS A 108 39.17 30.10 44.24
C LYS A 108 38.61 31.09 45.27
N VAL A 109 37.97 30.62 46.34
CA VAL A 109 38.28 31.12 47.68
C VAL A 109 37.85 30.12 48.76
N ASN A 110 38.82 29.83 49.61
CA ASN A 110 38.72 29.26 50.95
C ASN A 110 37.42 29.58 51.69
N CYS A 111 36.79 28.55 52.26
CA CYS A 111 36.20 28.66 53.59
C CYS A 111 36.26 27.28 54.26
N PHE A 112 37.45 26.96 54.76
CA PHE A 112 37.67 25.84 55.65
C PHE A 112 36.98 26.17 56.98
N LEU A 113 36.19 25.20 57.44
CA LEU A 113 35.51 25.17 58.72
C LEU A 113 36.43 25.61 59.87
N VAL A 114 36.07 26.71 60.56
CA VAL A 114 36.39 26.94 61.97
C VAL A 114 35.24 27.75 62.56
N VAL A 115 34.65 27.24 63.65
CA VAL A 115 34.32 27.94 64.90
C VAL A 115 33.26 27.11 65.64
N ILE A 116 33.75 26.44 66.71
CA ILE A 116 33.16 26.13 68.03
C ILE A 116 31.83 25.37 68.06
#